data_AF-A0A2I0NYS2-F1
#
_entry.id   AF-A0A2I0NYS2-F1
#
_cell.length_a   1.000
_cell.length_b   1.000
_cell.length_c   1.000
_cell.angle_alpha   90.00
_cell.angle_beta   90.00
_cell.angle_gamma   90.00
#
_symmetry.space_group_name_H-M   'P 1'
#
loop_
_entity.id
_entity.type
_entity.pdbx_description
1 polymer ?
#
loop_
_entity_poly.entity_id
_entity_poly.type
_entity_poly.pdbx_seq_one_letter_code
_entity_poly.pdbx_strand_id
1 'polypeptide(L)'
;DGDAFLIAQQAADIAGITLESTCTTHPTDSDALRQLRDALAGEKKIKNHLIRGMVSMQFGYDLRIPGLEAKGSYPEVIVKKNRQQLFSVEPASGMLRPTFEGWAMIETGYRVYIDNFVPQGDILAPGVVEADPAIREGDEVLVIGDKAMATGKAAMSADEMVRSHRGVAVRVRKVKKLDGE
;
A
#
# COMPACT_ATOMS: atom_id res chain seq x y z
N ASP A 1 1.97 33.09 -2.06
CA ASP A 1 1.05 32.90 -3.20
C ASP A 1 1.68 31.94 -4.18
N GLY A 2 1.14 30.73 -4.20
CA GLY A 2 1.83 29.55 -4.70
C GLY A 2 1.71 29.40 -6.21
N ASP A 3 2.84 29.11 -6.83
CA ASP A 3 3.08 28.87 -8.26
C ASP A 3 2.34 27.64 -8.85
N ALA A 4 1.34 27.09 -8.13
CA ALA A 4 0.65 25.87 -8.48
C ALA A 4 -0.05 25.94 -9.84
N PHE A 5 -0.61 27.11 -10.18
CA PHE A 5 -1.22 27.33 -11.50
C PHE A 5 -0.17 27.31 -12.62
N LEU A 6 0.97 27.97 -12.44
CA LEU A 6 2.04 27.98 -13.43
C LEU A 6 2.67 26.60 -13.60
N ILE A 7 2.87 25.86 -12.51
CA ILE A 7 3.31 24.46 -12.55
C ILE A 7 2.30 23.60 -13.33
N ALA A 8 1.00 23.75 -13.06
CA ALA A 8 -0.04 23.00 -13.77
C ALA A 8 -0.08 23.34 -15.26
N GLN A 9 0.07 24.62 -15.61
CA GLN A 9 0.11 25.07 -17.00
C GLN A 9 1.32 24.49 -17.74
N GLN A 10 2.52 24.58 -17.17
CA GLN A 10 3.73 24.01 -17.75
C GLN A 10 3.61 22.50 -17.95
N ALA A 11 3.06 21.78 -16.96
CA ALA A 11 2.83 20.35 -17.08
C ALA A 11 1.82 20.01 -18.19
N ALA A 12 0.75 20.80 -18.33
CA ALA A 12 -0.25 20.63 -19.38
C ALA A 12 0.35 20.87 -20.77
N ASP A 13 1.18 21.91 -20.93
CA ASP A 13 1.88 22.22 -22.18
C ASP A 13 2.82 21.07 -22.58
N ILE A 14 3.60 20.53 -21.64
CA ILE A 14 4.48 19.37 -21.87
C ILE A 14 3.66 18.13 -22.27
N ALA A 15 2.50 17.92 -21.63
CA ALA A 15 1.63 16.79 -21.91
C ALA A 15 0.78 16.95 -23.19
N GLY A 16 0.75 18.15 -23.80
CA GLY A 16 -0.13 18.47 -24.92
C GLY A 16 -1.62 18.49 -24.54
N ILE A 17 -1.93 18.81 -23.28
CA ILE A 17 -3.30 18.87 -22.75
C ILE A 17 -3.73 20.32 -22.66
N THR A 18 -4.96 20.63 -23.08
CA THR A 18 -5.56 21.95 -22.82
C THR A 18 -6.05 22.01 -21.38
N LEU A 19 -5.46 22.90 -20.59
CA LEU A 19 -5.86 23.11 -19.20
C LEU A 19 -7.06 24.06 -19.13
N GLU A 20 -8.15 23.62 -18.49
CA GLU A 20 -9.25 24.50 -18.11
C GLU A 20 -9.03 24.99 -16.67
N SER A 21 -8.98 26.31 -16.48
CA SER A 21 -8.77 26.93 -15.17
C SER A 21 -10.03 27.62 -14.68
N THR A 22 -10.44 27.29 -13.46
CA THR A 22 -11.65 27.83 -12.83
C THR A 22 -11.32 28.73 -11.63
N CYS A 23 -10.05 29.08 -11.44
CA CYS A 23 -9.58 29.89 -10.32
C CYS A 23 -8.45 30.82 -10.76
N THR A 24 -8.60 32.12 -10.51
CA THR A 24 -7.58 33.14 -10.81
C THR A 24 -6.90 33.69 -9.56
N THR A 25 -7.60 33.73 -8.43
CA THR A 25 -7.11 34.33 -7.17
C THR A 25 -7.10 33.31 -6.03
N HIS A 26 -8.27 32.92 -5.52
CA HIS A 26 -8.39 32.05 -4.36
C HIS A 26 -9.33 30.87 -4.64
N PRO A 27 -8.90 29.62 -4.43
CA PRO A 27 -9.67 28.42 -4.83
C PRO A 27 -11.04 28.27 -4.16
N THR A 28 -11.24 28.93 -3.01
CA THR A 28 -12.48 28.83 -2.24
C THR A 28 -13.39 30.05 -2.39
N ASP A 29 -13.07 30.99 -3.27
CA ASP A 29 -13.94 32.14 -3.55
C ASP A 29 -15.20 31.70 -4.28
N SER A 30 -16.31 32.41 -4.03
CA SER A 30 -17.63 32.10 -4.61
C SER A 30 -17.61 32.04 -6.14
N ASP A 31 -16.82 32.89 -6.78
CA ASP A 31 -16.67 32.91 -8.24
C ASP A 31 -15.89 31.68 -8.75
N ALA A 32 -14.82 31.30 -8.07
CA ALA A 32 -14.02 30.12 -8.42
C ALA A 32 -14.81 28.82 -8.24
N LEU A 33 -15.57 28.71 -7.14
CA LEU A 33 -16.45 27.57 -6.88
C LEU A 33 -17.60 27.48 -7.90
N ARG A 34 -18.15 28.61 -8.34
CA ARG A 34 -19.16 28.65 -9.41
C ARG A 34 -18.58 28.15 -10.72
N GLN A 35 -17.43 28.68 -11.14
CA GLN A 35 -16.75 28.25 -12.37
C GLN A 35 -16.39 26.76 -12.32
N LEU A 36 -15.88 26.26 -11.19
CA LEU A 36 -15.58 24.84 -11.01
C LEU A 36 -16.83 23.96 -11.18
N ARG A 37 -17.95 24.37 -10.57
CA ARG A 37 -19.21 23.64 -10.69
C ARG A 37 -19.70 23.62 -12.14
N ASP A 38 -19.61 24.74 -12.83
CA ASP A 38 -20.09 24.88 -14.19
C ASP A 38 -19.19 24.09 -15.17
N ALA A 39 -17.87 24.09 -14.98
CA ALA A 39 -16.92 23.26 -15.74
C ALA A 39 -17.13 21.75 -15.54
N LEU A 40 -17.52 21.33 -14.32
CA LEU A 40 -17.84 19.93 -14.02
C LEU A 40 -19.29 19.56 -14.37
N ALA A 41 -20.11 20.48 -14.90
CA ALA A 41 -21.51 20.22 -15.16
C ALA A 41 -21.69 19.19 -16.28
N GLY A 42 -22.37 18.08 -15.97
CA GLY A 42 -22.58 16.98 -16.92
C GLY A 42 -21.50 15.89 -16.86
N GLU A 43 -20.41 16.12 -16.14
CA GLU A 43 -19.34 15.14 -16.00
C GLU A 43 -19.72 13.96 -15.11
N LYS A 44 -19.22 12.77 -15.47
CA LYS A 44 -19.48 11.57 -14.69
C LYS A 44 -18.71 11.63 -13.37
N LYS A 45 -19.42 11.49 -12.26
CA LYS A 45 -18.77 11.33 -10.95
C LYS A 45 -17.89 10.07 -10.92
N ILE A 46 -16.58 10.27 -10.81
CA ILE A 46 -15.60 9.19 -10.65
C ILE A 46 -15.51 8.84 -9.17
N LYS A 47 -15.59 7.54 -8.84
CA LYS A 47 -15.26 7.05 -7.49
C LYS A 47 -13.75 6.87 -7.38
N ASN A 48 -13.15 7.47 -6.37
CA ASN A 48 -11.73 7.25 -6.10
C ASN A 48 -11.51 5.80 -5.65
N HIS A 49 -10.57 5.10 -6.27
CA HIS A 49 -10.14 3.75 -5.90
C HIS A 49 -8.88 3.79 -5.03
N LEU A 50 -8.90 4.61 -3.97
CA LEU A 50 -7.71 4.90 -3.15
C LEU A 50 -7.01 3.63 -2.67
N ILE A 51 -7.76 2.62 -2.20
CA ILE A 51 -7.19 1.35 -1.74
C ILE A 51 -6.47 0.61 -2.88
N ARG A 52 -7.08 0.54 -4.07
CA ARG A 52 -6.47 -0.08 -5.26
C ARG A 52 -5.18 0.65 -5.65
N GLY A 53 -5.20 1.98 -5.60
CA GLY A 53 -4.01 2.81 -5.87
C GLY A 53 -2.89 2.55 -4.85
N MET A 54 -3.21 2.48 -3.57
CA MET A 54 -2.22 2.17 -2.52
C MET A 54 -1.64 0.75 -2.64
N VAL A 55 -2.48 -0.25 -2.94
CA VAL A 55 -2.00 -1.63 -3.14
C VAL A 55 -1.11 -1.71 -4.39
N SER A 56 -1.49 -1.03 -5.47
CA SER A 56 -0.66 -0.94 -6.68
C SER A 56 0.69 -0.28 -6.38
N MET A 57 0.69 0.83 -5.64
CA MET A 57 1.91 1.57 -5.31
C MET A 57 2.84 0.78 -4.38
N GLN A 58 2.29 0.12 -3.35
CA GLN A 58 3.10 -0.56 -2.33
C GLN A 58 3.53 -1.96 -2.72
N PHE A 59 2.68 -2.69 -3.47
CA PHE A 59 2.89 -4.11 -3.75
C PHE A 59 3.01 -4.42 -5.24
N GLY A 60 2.97 -3.41 -6.11
CA GLY A 60 2.97 -3.60 -7.56
C GLY A 60 1.74 -4.39 -8.06
N TYR A 61 0.67 -4.47 -7.27
CA TYR A 61 -0.45 -5.37 -7.51
C TYR A 61 -1.75 -4.61 -7.79
N ASP A 62 -2.42 -4.95 -8.90
CA ASP A 62 -3.67 -4.30 -9.28
C ASP A 62 -4.90 -4.98 -8.65
N LEU A 63 -5.26 -4.55 -7.44
CA LEU A 63 -6.36 -5.14 -6.68
C LEU A 63 -7.75 -4.78 -7.25
N ARG A 64 -8.33 -5.70 -8.03
CA ARG A 64 -9.66 -5.55 -8.66
C ARG A 64 -10.76 -6.32 -7.93
N ILE A 65 -10.99 -6.00 -6.65
CA ILE A 65 -12.02 -6.67 -5.84
C ILE A 65 -13.21 -5.75 -5.57
N PRO A 66 -14.44 -6.13 -5.94
CA PRO A 66 -15.63 -5.35 -5.62
C PRO A 66 -16.01 -5.48 -4.13
N GLY A 67 -16.72 -4.48 -3.61
CA GLY A 67 -17.27 -4.52 -2.24
C GLY A 67 -16.26 -4.27 -1.12
N LEU A 68 -15.12 -3.63 -1.43
CA LEU A 68 -14.21 -3.12 -0.40
C LEU A 68 -14.79 -1.87 0.26
N GLU A 69 -14.84 -1.89 1.58
CA GLU A 69 -15.31 -0.78 2.42
C GLU A 69 -14.12 -0.18 3.18
N ALA A 70 -13.78 1.07 2.91
CA ALA A 70 -12.87 1.85 3.76
C ALA A 70 -13.69 2.54 4.85
N LYS A 71 -13.31 2.34 6.12
CA LYS A 71 -13.94 2.96 7.30
C LYS A 71 -12.90 3.71 8.12
N GLY A 72 -13.35 4.78 8.79
CA GLY A 72 -12.49 5.69 9.54
C GLY A 72 -12.09 6.92 8.73
N SER A 73 -11.42 7.86 9.39
CA SER A 73 -10.86 9.06 8.78
C SER A 73 -9.35 8.90 8.67
N TYR A 74 -8.77 9.43 7.60
CA TYR A 74 -7.31 9.47 7.48
C TYR A 74 -6.68 10.16 8.70
N PRO A 75 -5.60 9.62 9.28
CA PRO A 75 -4.84 8.46 8.81
C PRO A 75 -5.32 7.08 9.31
N GLU A 76 -6.32 7.04 10.19
CA GLU A 76 -6.86 5.82 10.82
C GLU A 76 -7.90 5.13 9.93
N VAL A 77 -7.47 4.61 8.79
CA VAL A 77 -8.36 3.92 7.83
C VAL A 77 -8.22 2.41 7.97
N ILE A 78 -9.36 1.72 8.04
CA ILE A 78 -9.46 0.25 7.99
C ILE A 78 -10.24 -0.16 6.74
N VAL A 79 -9.70 -1.12 6.00
CA VAL A 79 -10.34 -1.68 4.81
C VAL A 79 -10.91 -3.06 5.12
N LYS A 80 -12.20 -3.24 4.81
CA LYS A 80 -12.94 -4.47 5.06
C LYS A 80 -13.65 -4.99 3.81
N LYS A 81 -13.94 -6.28 3.78
CA LYS A 81 -14.87 -6.93 2.85
C LYS A 81 -15.77 -7.86 3.64
N ASN A 82 -17.10 -7.73 3.53
CA ASN A 82 -18.06 -8.57 4.27
C ASN A 82 -17.73 -8.67 5.78
N ARG A 83 -17.43 -7.54 6.43
CA ARG A 83 -17.01 -7.42 7.85
C ARG A 83 -15.60 -7.96 8.18
N GLN A 84 -14.98 -8.75 7.32
CA GLN A 84 -13.59 -9.19 7.47
C GLN A 84 -12.63 -8.03 7.21
N GLN A 85 -11.71 -7.78 8.13
CA GLN A 85 -10.64 -6.81 7.91
C GLN A 85 -9.57 -7.40 7.01
N LEU A 86 -9.16 -6.63 6.00
CA LEU A 86 -8.12 -7.00 5.04
C LEU A 86 -6.89 -6.13 5.22
N PHE A 87 -7.07 -4.82 5.38
CA PHE A 87 -5.96 -3.88 5.53
C PHE A 87 -6.25 -2.87 6.64
N SER A 88 -5.20 -2.32 7.24
CA SER A 88 -5.26 -1.07 7.98
C SER A 88 -4.16 -0.13 7.48
N VAL A 89 -4.38 1.18 7.57
CA VAL A 89 -3.33 2.16 7.32
C VAL A 89 -2.51 2.35 8.58
N GLU A 90 -1.18 2.34 8.47
CA GLU A 90 -0.27 2.72 9.55
C GLU A 90 -0.18 4.25 9.62
N PRO A 91 -0.62 4.90 10.71
CA PRO A 91 -0.71 6.36 10.72
C PRO A 91 0.61 7.11 10.51
N ALA A 92 1.71 6.55 11.01
CA ALA A 92 3.03 7.18 10.91
C ALA A 92 3.60 7.17 9.49
N SER A 93 3.32 6.11 8.71
CA SER A 93 3.90 5.92 7.38
C SER A 93 2.88 6.15 6.25
N GLY A 94 1.59 6.16 6.57
CA GLY A 94 0.51 6.14 5.58
C GLY A 94 0.40 4.81 4.80
N MET A 95 1.18 3.79 5.17
CA MET A 95 1.28 2.55 4.40
C MET A 95 0.19 1.54 4.78
N LEU A 96 -0.24 0.69 3.83
CA LEU A 96 -1.18 -0.38 4.14
C LEU A 96 -0.46 -1.52 4.85
N ARG A 97 -1.10 -2.04 5.89
CA ARG A 97 -0.72 -3.23 6.63
C ARG A 97 -1.74 -4.31 6.35
N PRO A 98 -1.43 -5.31 5.51
CA PRO A 98 -2.33 -6.42 5.25
C PRO A 98 -2.45 -7.33 6.48
N THR A 99 -3.66 -7.83 6.73
CA THR A 99 -3.85 -9.04 7.56
C THR A 99 -3.49 -10.28 6.74
N PHE A 100 -3.58 -11.48 7.32
CA PHE A 100 -3.44 -12.71 6.51
C PHE A 100 -4.50 -12.78 5.40
N GLU A 101 -5.73 -12.36 5.69
CA GLU A 101 -6.81 -12.29 4.71
C GLU A 101 -6.56 -11.20 3.66
N GLY A 102 -5.92 -10.08 4.04
CA GLY A 102 -5.47 -9.07 3.08
C GLY A 102 -4.38 -9.58 2.16
N TRP A 103 -3.39 -10.30 2.71
CA TRP A 103 -2.35 -10.95 1.93
C TRP A 103 -2.90 -12.03 0.99
N ALA A 104 -3.97 -12.73 1.36
CA ALA A 104 -4.65 -13.67 0.48
C ALA A 104 -5.31 -12.99 -0.74
N MET A 105 -5.46 -11.66 -0.75
CA MET A 105 -5.97 -10.90 -1.90
C MET A 105 -4.84 -10.40 -2.83
N ILE A 106 -3.57 -10.52 -2.40
CA ILE A 106 -2.39 -10.12 -3.16
C ILE A 106 -1.65 -11.41 -3.52
N GLU A 107 -1.84 -11.89 -4.74
CA GLU A 107 -1.43 -13.23 -5.15
C GLU A 107 0.09 -13.37 -5.33
N THR A 108 0.79 -12.27 -5.59
CA THR A 108 2.20 -12.28 -5.96
C THR A 108 3.01 -11.28 -5.15
N GLY A 109 4.30 -11.58 -5.03
CA GLY A 109 5.32 -10.69 -4.52
C GLY A 109 5.31 -10.46 -3.01
N TYR A 110 6.35 -9.78 -2.53
CA TYR A 110 6.57 -9.43 -1.13
C TYR A 110 6.47 -10.65 -0.20
N ARG A 111 7.04 -11.77 -0.67
CA ARG A 111 7.13 -13.04 0.06
C ARG A 111 8.53 -13.27 0.57
N VAL A 112 8.62 -13.70 1.82
CA VAL A 112 9.86 -14.18 2.46
C VAL A 112 9.65 -15.62 2.86
N TYR A 113 10.42 -16.53 2.28
CA TYR A 113 10.38 -17.95 2.58
C TYR A 113 11.38 -18.27 3.68
N ILE A 114 10.91 -18.96 4.73
CA ILE A 114 11.73 -19.34 5.87
C ILE A 114 11.88 -20.85 5.99
N ASP A 115 12.95 -21.26 6.67
CA ASP A 115 13.18 -22.67 7.00
C ASP A 115 12.13 -23.20 7.99
N ASN A 116 12.20 -24.49 8.31
CA ASN A 116 11.17 -25.25 8.98
C ASN A 116 11.06 -24.99 10.51
N PHE A 117 10.74 -23.76 10.89
CA PHE A 117 10.51 -23.33 12.28
C PHE A 117 9.27 -22.44 12.41
N VAL A 118 8.80 -22.28 13.66
CA VAL A 118 7.74 -21.33 14.00
C VAL A 118 8.40 -20.09 14.62
N PRO A 119 8.27 -18.89 14.02
CA PRO A 119 8.83 -17.67 14.60
C PRO A 119 8.26 -17.41 16.00
N GLN A 120 9.15 -17.23 17.00
CA GLN A 120 8.79 -16.80 18.35
C GLN A 120 9.05 -15.31 18.61
N GLY A 121 9.69 -14.64 17.64
CA GLY A 121 10.02 -13.22 17.65
C GLY A 121 10.37 -12.80 16.23
N ASP A 122 11.28 -11.85 16.10
CA ASP A 122 11.80 -11.43 14.80
C ASP A 122 12.55 -12.55 14.09
N ILE A 123 12.44 -12.57 12.76
CA ILE A 123 13.12 -13.56 11.92
C ILE A 123 14.50 -13.02 11.60
N LEU A 124 15.53 -13.82 11.87
CA LEU A 124 16.91 -13.49 11.53
C LEU A 124 17.23 -13.96 10.12
N ALA A 125 18.19 -13.29 9.46
CA ALA A 125 18.65 -13.62 8.12
C ALA A 125 19.00 -15.12 7.91
N PRO A 126 19.68 -15.82 8.85
CA PRO A 126 19.94 -17.26 8.71
C PRO A 126 18.70 -18.16 8.57
N GLY A 127 17.53 -17.67 9.00
CA GLY A 127 16.28 -18.41 8.88
C GLY A 127 15.55 -18.18 7.55
N VAL A 128 16.05 -17.28 6.69
CA VAL A 128 15.47 -16.99 5.37
C VAL A 128 16.12 -17.88 4.31
N VAL A 129 15.29 -18.58 3.55
CA VAL A 129 15.71 -19.45 2.45
C VAL A 129 15.67 -18.69 1.13
N GLU A 130 14.63 -17.91 0.92
CA GLU A 130 14.39 -17.13 -0.30
C GLU A 130 13.57 -15.88 0.04
N ALA A 131 13.73 -14.80 -0.72
CA ALA A 131 12.91 -13.61 -0.60
C ALA A 131 12.68 -12.99 -1.98
N ASP A 132 11.49 -12.42 -2.19
CA ASP A 132 11.18 -11.70 -3.44
C ASP A 132 12.17 -10.54 -3.66
N PRO A 133 12.90 -10.49 -4.79
CA PRO A 133 13.90 -9.46 -5.08
C PRO A 133 13.35 -8.02 -5.09
N ALA A 134 12.04 -7.81 -5.17
CA ALA A 134 11.42 -6.49 -5.05
C ALA A 134 11.50 -5.92 -3.63
N ILE A 135 11.63 -6.76 -2.59
CA ILE A 135 11.58 -6.34 -1.18
C ILE A 135 12.72 -5.38 -0.84
N ARG A 136 12.36 -4.28 -0.19
CA ARG A 136 13.25 -3.29 0.41
C ARG A 136 13.01 -3.18 1.91
N GLU A 137 13.98 -2.60 2.61
CA GLU A 137 13.81 -2.29 4.03
C GLU A 137 12.58 -1.39 4.22
N GLY A 138 11.73 -1.74 5.18
CA GLY A 138 10.52 -1.00 5.48
C GLY A 138 9.26 -1.52 4.78
N ASP A 139 9.38 -2.44 3.83
CA ASP A 139 8.23 -3.02 3.14
C ASP A 139 7.44 -3.98 4.04
N GLU A 140 6.12 -4.00 3.89
CA GLU A 140 5.30 -5.06 4.48
C GLU A 140 5.51 -6.35 3.71
N VAL A 141 5.72 -7.44 4.43
CA VAL A 141 5.99 -8.77 3.85
C VAL A 141 5.08 -9.84 4.44
N LEU A 142 4.76 -10.84 3.62
CA LEU A 142 4.20 -12.10 4.08
C LEU A 142 5.33 -13.13 4.16
N VAL A 143 5.54 -13.66 5.36
CA VAL A 143 6.45 -14.75 5.61
C VAL A 143 5.71 -16.07 5.42
N ILE A 144 6.31 -16.99 4.68
CA ILE A 144 5.79 -18.31 4.38
C ILE A 144 6.83 -19.36 4.80
N GLY A 145 6.39 -20.36 5.56
CA GLY A 145 7.16 -21.55 5.85
C GLY A 145 6.22 -22.72 6.15
N ASP A 146 6.75 -23.93 6.18
CA ASP A 146 5.94 -25.15 6.28
C ASP A 146 5.14 -25.23 7.59
N LYS A 147 5.72 -24.75 8.70
CA LYS A 147 5.09 -24.77 10.04
C LYS A 147 4.37 -23.47 10.40
N ALA A 148 4.55 -22.40 9.65
CA ALA A 148 4.02 -21.10 10.02
C ALA A 148 3.93 -20.12 8.86
N MET A 149 2.92 -19.25 8.93
CA MET A 149 2.89 -17.99 8.19
C MET A 149 3.05 -16.83 9.17
N ALA A 150 3.69 -15.74 8.74
CA ALA A 150 3.74 -14.53 9.55
C ALA A 150 3.56 -13.27 8.70
N THR A 151 3.09 -12.20 9.32
CA THR A 151 3.12 -10.85 8.74
C THR A 151 4.15 -10.01 9.48
N GLY A 152 4.82 -9.12 8.76
CA GLY A 152 5.84 -8.27 9.36
C GLY A 152 6.34 -7.20 8.39
N LYS A 153 7.36 -6.47 8.85
CA LYS A 153 8.05 -5.47 8.05
C LYS A 153 9.49 -5.92 7.80
N ALA A 154 9.94 -5.85 6.55
CA ALA A 154 11.31 -6.15 6.19
C ALA A 154 12.26 -5.18 6.91
N ALA A 155 13.34 -5.71 7.48
CA ALA A 155 14.39 -4.94 8.14
C ALA A 155 15.71 -4.93 7.35
N MET A 156 15.71 -5.56 6.17
CA MET A 156 16.79 -5.53 5.19
C MET A 156 16.21 -5.83 3.79
N SER A 157 17.01 -5.64 2.74
CA SER A 157 16.61 -6.01 1.37
C SER A 157 16.62 -7.53 1.14
N ALA A 158 15.89 -8.03 0.16
CA ALA A 158 15.85 -9.48 -0.14
C ALA A 158 17.24 -10.11 -0.37
N ASP A 159 18.08 -9.42 -1.15
CA ASP A 159 19.45 -9.85 -1.43
C ASP A 159 20.33 -9.90 -0.16
N GLU A 160 20.06 -9.00 0.79
CA GLU A 160 20.71 -9.04 2.10
C GLU A 160 20.16 -10.14 3.00
N MET A 161 18.85 -10.42 2.96
CA MET A 161 18.23 -11.52 3.72
C MET A 161 18.86 -12.87 3.39
N VAL A 162 19.06 -13.14 2.09
CA VAL A 162 19.56 -14.44 1.63
C VAL A 162 21.07 -14.60 1.87
N ARG A 163 21.85 -13.52 1.75
CA ARG A 163 23.33 -13.61 1.85
C ARG A 163 23.88 -13.45 3.28
N SER A 164 23.10 -12.90 4.20
CA SER A 164 23.59 -12.56 5.54
C SER A 164 23.48 -13.71 6.53
N HIS A 165 24.52 -13.91 7.34
CA HIS A 165 24.53 -14.92 8.41
C HIS A 165 24.10 -14.37 9.79
N ARG A 166 23.69 -13.10 9.86
CA ARG A 166 23.24 -12.44 11.09
C ARG A 166 22.35 -11.23 10.76
N GLY A 167 21.66 -10.71 11.77
CA GLY A 167 20.79 -9.54 11.64
C GLY A 167 19.32 -9.91 11.50
N VAL A 168 18.43 -8.96 11.84
CA VAL A 168 16.97 -9.13 11.74
C VAL A 168 16.55 -8.94 10.30
N ALA A 169 16.01 -9.98 9.68
CA ALA A 169 15.48 -9.93 8.31
C ALA A 169 14.06 -9.37 8.27
N VAL A 170 13.21 -9.83 9.20
CA VAL A 170 11.81 -9.40 9.28
C VAL A 170 11.45 -9.12 10.73
N ARG A 171 10.93 -7.91 10.98
CA ARG A 171 10.29 -7.55 12.25
C ARG A 171 8.88 -8.11 12.25
N VAL A 172 8.66 -9.17 13.02
CA VAL A 172 7.42 -9.95 12.98
C VAL A 172 6.33 -9.27 13.78
N ARG A 173 5.13 -9.19 13.21
CA ARG A 173 3.95 -8.62 13.87
C ARG A 173 2.96 -9.67 14.34
N LYS A 174 2.64 -10.63 13.47
CA LYS A 174 1.67 -11.68 13.78
C LYS A 174 2.11 -12.98 13.17
N VAL A 175 2.02 -14.06 13.94
CA VAL A 175 2.34 -15.43 13.52
C VAL A 175 1.05 -16.25 13.51
N LYS A 176 0.90 -17.09 12.50
CA LYS A 176 -0.12 -18.13 12.39
C LYS A 176 0.63 -19.45 12.27
N LYS A 177 0.50 -20.31 13.29
CA LYS A 177 0.99 -21.69 13.20
C LYS A 177 0.17 -22.44 12.16
N LEU A 178 0.84 -23.26 11.38
CA LEU A 178 0.23 -24.23 10.49
C LEU A 178 0.33 -25.57 11.18
N ASP A 179 -0.78 -26.27 11.28
CA ASP A 179 -0.77 -27.68 11.64
C ASP A 179 -0.18 -28.39 10.42
N GLY A 180 1.08 -28.84 10.54
CA GLY A 180 1.72 -29.61 9.48
C GLY A 180 0.89 -30.87 9.20
N GLU A 181 0.80 -31.26 7.93
CA GLU A 181 0.39 -32.63 7.57
C GLU A 181 1.37 -33.66 8.17
#